data_AF-A0A820R6W4-F1
#
_entry.id   AF-A0A820R6W4-F1
#
_cell.length_a   1.000
_cell.length_b   1.000
_cell.length_c   1.000
_cell.angle_alpha   90.00
_cell.angle_beta   90.00
_cell.angle_gamma   90.00
#
_symmetry.space_group_name_H-M   'P 1'
#
loop_
_entity.id
_entity.type
_entity.pdbx_description
1 polymer ?
#
loop_
_entity_poly.entity_id
_entity_poly.type
_entity_poly.pdbx_seq_one_letter_code
_entity_poly.pdbx_strand_id
1 'polypeptide(L)'
;KILIYPNEIKSALLRLLCNNEIEFDFIEVLQRLPFNWSLASLSQILLRTLRTYSYTQRSTKIESFLVRVQNEKLNIKSSQLKCFNTIINE
;
A
#
# COMPACT_ATOMS: atom_id res chain seq x y z
N LYS A 1 0.70 34.77 -1.32
CA LYS A 1 -0.65 34.95 -0.71
C LYS A 1 -0.89 33.77 0.22
N ILE A 2 -1.02 34.01 1.54
CA ILE A 2 -1.39 32.96 2.48
C ILE A 2 -2.87 32.66 2.25
N LEU A 3 -3.19 31.49 1.69
CA LEU A 3 -4.56 31.02 1.54
C LEU A 3 -5.07 30.65 2.93
N ILE A 4 -5.81 31.56 3.55
CA ILE A 4 -6.54 31.30 4.79
C ILE A 4 -7.82 30.57 4.38
N TYR A 5 -7.81 29.25 4.49
CA TYR A 5 -9.02 28.45 4.29
C TYR A 5 -9.94 28.63 5.50
N PRO A 6 -11.27 28.76 5.31
CA PRO A 6 -12.25 28.65 6.38
C PRO A 6 -12.01 27.38 7.21
N ASN A 7 -12.18 27.48 8.54
CA ASN A 7 -11.91 26.37 9.46
C ASN A 7 -12.70 25.10 9.10
N GLU A 8 -13.91 25.25 8.56
CA GLU A 8 -14.74 24.17 8.07
C GLU A 8 -14.07 23.39 6.94
N ILE A 9 -13.50 24.08 5.94
CA ILE A 9 -12.80 23.47 4.81
C ILE A 9 -11.55 22.73 5.29
N LYS A 10 -10.79 23.31 6.24
CA LYS A 10 -9.63 22.64 6.85
C LYS A 10 -10.06 21.33 7.53
N SER A 11 -11.17 21.34 8.28
CA SER A 11 -11.67 20.16 8.97
C SER A 11 -12.14 19.06 8.00
N ALA A 12 -12.82 19.45 6.91
CA ALA A 12 -13.27 18.54 5.87
C ALA A 12 -12.09 17.92 5.12
N LEU A 13 -11.09 18.73 4.75
CA LEU A 13 -9.85 18.26 4.14
C LEU A 13 -9.10 17.30 5.06
N LEU A 14 -8.99 17.59 6.35
CA LEU A 14 -8.34 16.68 7.29
C LEU A 14 -9.08 15.35 7.40
N ARG A 15 -10.41 15.36 7.44
CA ARG A 15 -11.20 14.12 7.44
C ARG A 15 -10.96 13.30 6.17
N LEU A 16 -10.93 13.96 5.02
CA LEU A 16 -10.69 13.32 3.73
C LEU A 16 -9.26 12.77 3.61
N LEU A 17 -8.26 13.57 3.99
CA LEU A 17 -6.85 13.19 4.02
C LEU A 17 -6.51 12.19 5.13
N CYS A 18 -7.41 11.95 6.08
CA CYS A 18 -7.26 10.90 7.10
C CYS A 18 -8.16 9.69 6.83
N ASN A 19 -8.94 9.68 5.74
CA ASN A 19 -9.83 8.58 5.40
C ASN A 19 -9.04 7.39 4.85
N ASN A 20 -9.09 6.22 5.49
CA ASN A 20 -8.35 5.04 5.06
C ASN A 20 -8.91 4.38 3.77
N GLU A 21 -10.12 4.73 3.35
CA GLU A 21 -10.77 4.15 2.15
C GLU A 21 -10.35 4.83 0.85
N ILE A 22 -9.80 6.04 0.92
CA ILE A 22 -9.44 6.84 -0.26
C ILE A 22 -7.94 6.79 -0.47
N GLU A 23 -7.48 6.31 -1.62
CA GLU A 23 -6.06 6.35 -1.95
C GLU A 23 -5.66 7.76 -2.44
N PHE A 24 -4.50 8.23 -1.97
CA PHE A 24 -3.91 9.48 -2.40
C PHE A 24 -2.45 9.26 -2.73
N ASP A 25 -1.93 10.00 -3.70
CA ASP A 25 -0.51 10.26 -3.78
C ASP A 25 -0.12 11.18 -2.62
N PHE A 26 0.39 10.58 -1.55
CA PHE A 26 0.78 11.32 -0.35
C PHE A 26 1.94 12.29 -0.60
N ILE A 27 2.79 12.07 -1.63
CA ILE A 27 3.86 13.00 -1.97
C ILE A 27 3.23 14.28 -2.56
N GLU A 28 2.34 14.12 -3.53
CA GLU A 28 1.62 15.26 -4.14
C GLU A 28 0.78 16.01 -3.10
N VAL A 29 0.09 15.28 -2.22
CA VAL A 29 -0.67 15.88 -1.11
C VAL A 29 0.24 16.71 -0.23
N LEU A 30 1.34 16.15 0.27
CA LEU A 30 2.26 16.85 1.17
C LEU A 30 2.89 18.10 0.51
N GLN A 31 3.20 18.05 -0.78
CA GLN A 31 3.71 19.20 -1.54
C GLN A 31 2.69 20.33 -1.69
N ARG A 32 1.40 20.01 -1.73
CA ARG A 32 0.30 20.98 -1.87
C ARG A 32 -0.27 21.46 -0.54
N LEU A 33 0.20 20.93 0.59
CA LEU A 33 -0.33 21.31 1.89
C LEU A 33 0.01 22.78 2.23
N PRO A 34 -0.93 23.52 2.83
CA PRO A 34 -0.66 24.90 3.26
C PRO A 34 0.37 24.96 4.40
N PHE A 35 1.35 25.85 4.28
CA PHE A 35 2.40 26.06 5.29
C PHE A 35 1.89 26.50 6.68
N ASN A 36 0.67 27.04 6.76
CA ASN A 36 0.07 27.53 8.00
C ASN A 36 -0.66 26.42 8.80
N TRP A 37 -0.55 25.16 8.39
CA TRP A 37 -1.16 24.06 9.14
C TRP A 37 -0.38 23.75 10.41
N SER A 38 -1.12 23.43 11.48
CA SER A 38 -0.51 23.08 12.75
C SER A 38 0.20 21.73 12.63
N LEU A 39 1.27 21.57 13.40
CA LEU A 39 2.03 20.32 13.46
C LEU A 39 1.13 19.11 13.81
N ALA A 40 0.12 19.32 14.66
CA ALA A 40 -0.86 18.28 15.01
C ALA A 40 -1.71 17.82 13.82
N SER A 41 -2.06 18.71 12.88
CA SER A 41 -2.78 18.33 11.66
C SER A 41 -1.87 17.56 10.70
N LEU A 42 -0.60 17.99 10.58
CA LEU A 42 0.40 17.31 9.75
C LEU A 42 0.75 15.91 10.30
N SER A 43 0.86 15.76 11.62
CA SER A 43 1.20 14.48 12.23
C SER A 43 0.14 13.40 11.96
N GLN A 44 -1.15 13.76 11.94
CA GLN A 44 -2.22 12.83 11.59
C GLN A 44 -2.09 12.32 10.15
N ILE A 45 -1.79 13.22 9.21
CA ILE A 45 -1.60 12.86 7.80
C ILE A 45 -0.37 11.98 7.65
N LEU A 46 0.76 12.38 8.23
CA LEU A 46 2.02 11.62 8.17
C LEU A 46 1.88 10.22 8.79
N LEU A 47 1.18 10.10 9.92
CA LEU A 47 0.92 8.80 10.55
C LEU A 47 0.09 7.89 9.63
N ARG A 48 -0.92 8.45 8.95
CA ARG A 48 -1.68 7.69 7.96
C ARG A 48 -0.79 7.28 6.78
N THR A 49 -0.01 8.20 6.21
CA THR A 49 0.91 7.91 5.11
C THR A 49 1.87 6.78 5.45
N LEU A 50 2.52 6.86 6.61
CA LEU A 50 3.45 5.84 7.09
C LEU A 50 2.77 4.49 7.31
N ARG A 51 1.57 4.50 7.89
CA ARG A 51 0.77 3.31 8.10
C ARG A 51 0.42 2.65 6.77
N THR A 52 -0.09 3.41 5.80
CA THR A 52 -0.43 2.90 4.47
C THR A 52 0.80 2.31 3.79
N TYR A 53 1.91 3.05 3.75
CA TYR A 53 3.16 2.56 3.14
C TYR A 53 3.67 1.27 3.79
N SER A 54 3.65 1.20 5.13
CA SER A 54 4.05 0.01 5.88
C SER A 54 3.15 -1.20 5.57
N TYR A 55 1.83 -0.99 5.51
CA TYR A 55 0.89 -2.06 5.14
C TYR A 55 1.09 -2.53 3.71
N THR A 56 1.21 -1.62 2.74
CA THR A 56 1.45 -1.97 1.34
C THR A 56 2.74 -2.77 1.21
N GLN A 57 3.84 -2.29 1.81
CA GLN A 57 5.12 -2.98 1.78
C GLN A 57 5.04 -4.38 2.40
N ARG A 58 4.31 -4.53 3.52
CA ARG A 58 4.09 -5.83 4.16
C ARG A 58 3.22 -6.75 3.29
N SER A 59 2.15 -6.23 2.70
CA SER A 59 1.26 -6.99 1.82
C SER A 59 2.02 -7.53 0.61
N THR A 60 2.79 -6.67 -0.07
CA THR A 60 3.62 -7.08 -1.21
C THR A 60 4.61 -8.18 -0.84
N LYS A 61 5.24 -8.11 0.36
CA LYS A 61 6.13 -9.18 0.83
C LYS A 61 5.38 -10.50 1.02
N ILE A 62 4.21 -10.46 1.65
CA ILE A 62 3.38 -11.65 1.86
C ILE A 62 2.92 -12.23 0.53
N GLU A 63 2.39 -11.41 -0.37
CA GLU A 63 1.96 -11.81 -1.71
C GLU A 63 3.11 -12.45 -2.49
N SER A 64 4.29 -11.83 -2.47
CA SER A 64 5.48 -12.38 -3.14
C SER A 64 5.90 -13.74 -2.57
N PHE A 65 5.77 -13.93 -1.26
CA PHE A 65 6.08 -15.20 -0.61
C PHE A 65 5.06 -16.28 -0.99
N LEU A 66 3.76 -15.95 -0.98
CA LEU A 66 2.70 -16.87 -1.40
C LEU A 66 2.90 -17.34 -2.85
N VAL A 67 3.23 -16.40 -3.75
CA VAL A 67 3.52 -16.72 -5.16
C VAL A 67 4.72 -17.67 -5.28
N ARG A 68 5.81 -17.44 -4.52
CA ARG A 68 6.98 -18.33 -4.52
C ARG A 68 6.61 -19.74 -4.07
N VAL A 69 5.89 -19.88 -2.96
CA VAL A 69 5.46 -21.17 -2.42
C VAL A 69 4.55 -21.90 -3.41
N GLN A 70 3.62 -21.18 -4.04
CA GLN A 70 2.72 -21.77 -5.03
C GLN A 70 3.48 -22.25 -6.28
N ASN A 71 4.45 -21.46 -6.76
CA ASN A 71 5.29 -21.85 -7.89
C ASN A 71 6.17 -23.07 -7.57
N GLU A 72 6.73 -23.15 -6.38
CA GLU A 72 7.51 -24.31 -5.93
C GLU A 72 6.67 -25.58 -5.92
N LYS A 73 5.45 -25.51 -5.37
CA LYS A 73 4.49 -26.63 -5.37
C LYS A 73 4.14 -27.08 -6.78
N LEU A 74 3.92 -26.14 -7.71
CA LEU A 74 3.65 -26.44 -9.11
C LEU A 74 4.85 -27.08 -9.80
N ASN A 75 6.07 -26.62 -9.52
CA ASN A 75 7.29 -27.20 -10.08
C ASN A 75 7.49 -28.65 -9.59
N ILE A 76 7.30 -28.92 -8.30
CA ILE A 76 7.36 -30.29 -7.76
C ILE A 76 6.35 -31.18 -8.47
N LYS A 77 5.10 -30.73 -8.61
CA LYS A 77 4.04 -31.48 -9.30
C LYS A 77 4.37 -31.71 -10.79
N SER A 78 4.92 -30.71 -11.47
CA SER A 78 5.36 -30.84 -12.86
C SER A 78 6.48 -31.88 -13.01
N SER A 79 7.47 -31.87 -12.12
CA SER A 79 8.55 -32.85 -12.11
C SER A 79 8.04 -34.27 -11.86
N GLN A 80 7.11 -34.45 -10.91
CA GLN A 80 6.48 -35.76 -10.66
C GLN A 80 5.74 -36.29 -11.90
N LEU A 81 4.98 -35.44 -12.60
CA LEU A 81 4.27 -35.82 -13.83
C LEU A 81 5.24 -36.20 -14.96
N LYS A 82 6.37 -35.50 -15.09
CA LYS A 82 7.42 -35.84 -16.06
C LYS A 82 8.01 -37.23 -15.78
N CYS A 83 8.37 -37.51 -14.53
CA CYS A 83 8.88 -38.83 -14.14
C CYS A 83 7.86 -39.95 -14.39
N PHE A 84 6.59 -39.70 -14.13
CA PHE A 84 5.53 -40.69 -14.37
C PHE A 84 5.36 -40.98 -15.87
N ASN A 85 5.39 -39.94 -16.72
CA ASN A 85 5.33 -40.12 -18.17
C ASN A 85 6.55 -40.87 -18.74
N THR A 86 7.75 -40.66 -18.18
CA THR A 86 8.92 -41.44 -18.60
C THR A 86 8.78 -42.92 -18.24
N ILE A 87 8.21 -43.25 -17.06
CA ILE A 87 7.98 -44.64 -16.64
C ILE A 87 6.93 -45.34 -17.50
N ILE A 88 5.89 -44.63 -17.98
CA ILE A 88 4.85 -45.21 -18.84
C ILE A 88 5.35 -45.46 -20.27
N ASN A 89 6.31 -44.66 -20.74
CA ASN A 89 6.83 -44.73 -22.11
C ASN A 89 8.07 -45.64 -22.25
N GLU A 90 8.56 -46.23 -21.16
CA GLU A 90 9.56 -47.32 -21.13
C GLU A 90 8.88 -48.69 -21.12
#